data_AF-A0A8F7I1R7-F1
#
_entry.id   AF-A0A8F7I1R7-F1
#
_cell.length_a   1.000
_cell.length_b   1.000
_cell.length_c   1.000
_cell.angle_alpha   90.00
_cell.angle_beta   90.00
_cell.angle_gamma   90.00
#
_symmetry.space_group_name_H-M   'P 1'
#
loop_
_entity.id
_entity.type
_entity.pdbx_description
1 polymer ?
#
loop_
_entity_poly.entity_id
_entity_poly.type
_entity_poly.pdbx_seq_one_letter_code
_entity_poly.pdbx_strand_id
1 'polypeptide(L)'
;SSLRYPVFHVGFMTKIKKLLETVCHNCGKILLDESNADFKNALRFRDPKRRFDAIWKACKPKMVCDMVALADDGSPEKSQEPKHDHGGCGNIQPEIRKEGLKLTGTWKARKEDEDPQDEKRPITPQNALNIFRHISSEEIQKMGLNVDYARPEWMIITVLPVPPPPVRPSIAVDGGNGMRGEDDLTYKLGDIIRANGNVRTCEAEGSPAHVVAEFEQLLQFHVAT
;
A
#
# COMPACT_ATOMS: atom_id res chain seq x y z
N SER A 1 -8.04 18.56 6.80
CA SER A 1 -6.75 18.89 7.46
C SER A 1 -5.67 17.97 6.92
N SER A 2 -4.43 18.45 6.72
CA SER A 2 -3.31 17.57 6.33
C SER A 2 -2.92 16.68 7.49
N LEU A 3 -2.76 15.37 7.23
CA LEU A 3 -2.17 14.46 8.20
C LEU A 3 -0.65 14.62 8.18
N ARG A 4 -0.01 14.39 9.32
CA ARG A 4 1.45 14.44 9.46
C ARG A 4 2.10 13.25 8.77
N TYR A 5 1.50 12.08 8.93
CA TYR A 5 1.86 10.84 8.23
C TYR A 5 0.68 10.33 7.40
N PRO A 6 0.95 9.70 6.24
CA PRO A 6 -0.08 8.97 5.52
C PRO A 6 -0.63 7.83 6.37
N VAL A 7 -1.91 7.53 6.18
CA VAL A 7 -2.57 6.38 6.80
C VAL A 7 -3.27 5.53 5.74
N PHE A 8 -3.35 4.22 5.96
CA PHE A 8 -4.15 3.35 5.13
C PHE A 8 -5.64 3.67 5.29
N HIS A 9 -6.36 3.73 4.17
CA HIS A 9 -7.81 3.74 4.21
C HIS A 9 -8.34 2.34 4.54
N VAL A 10 -9.08 2.21 5.65
CA VAL A 10 -9.54 0.91 6.19
C VAL A 10 -10.30 0.07 5.17
N GLY A 11 -11.19 0.70 4.38
CA GLY A 11 -11.96 0.03 3.33
C GLY A 11 -11.13 -0.56 2.17
N PHE A 12 -9.86 -0.15 2.02
CA PHE A 12 -9.01 -0.57 0.91
C PHE A 12 -7.85 -1.47 1.32
N MET A 13 -7.68 -1.80 2.61
CA MET A 13 -6.57 -2.63 3.12
C MET A 13 -6.32 -3.91 2.30
N THR A 14 -7.39 -4.61 1.92
CA THR A 14 -7.29 -5.83 1.12
C THR A 14 -6.81 -5.54 -0.30
N LYS A 15 -7.28 -4.44 -0.91
CA LYS A 15 -6.89 -4.04 -2.26
C LYS A 15 -5.45 -3.53 -2.31
N ILE A 16 -5.04 -2.76 -1.30
CA ILE A 16 -3.66 -2.27 -1.10
C ILE A 16 -2.70 -3.46 -1.01
N LYS A 17 -3.01 -4.46 -0.18
CA LYS A 17 -2.22 -5.69 -0.09
C LYS A 17 -2.08 -6.37 -1.46
N LYS A 18 -3.19 -6.58 -2.18
CA LYS A 18 -3.15 -7.22 -3.50
C LYS A 18 -2.30 -6.43 -4.49
N LEU A 19 -2.38 -5.10 -4.48
CA LEU A 19 -1.56 -4.25 -5.33
C LEU A 19 -0.06 -4.41 -5.03
N LEU A 20 0.31 -4.38 -3.75
CA LEU A 20 1.69 -4.61 -3.32
C LEU A 20 2.20 -6.03 -3.66
N GLU A 21 1.32 -7.02 -3.81
CA GLU A 21 1.66 -8.36 -4.31
C GLU A 21 1.66 -8.46 -5.85
N THR A 22 1.25 -7.40 -6.55
CA THR A 22 1.14 -7.37 -8.02
C THR A 22 2.31 -6.64 -8.67
N VAL A 23 2.82 -5.59 -8.01
CA VAL A 23 3.88 -4.73 -8.55
C VAL A 23 5.18 -4.85 -7.77
N CYS A 24 6.29 -4.51 -8.42
CA CYS A 24 7.59 -4.40 -7.80
C CYS A 24 7.64 -3.21 -6.83
N HIS A 25 8.15 -3.46 -5.62
CA HIS A 25 8.27 -2.43 -4.56
C HIS A 25 9.35 -1.37 -4.86
N ASN A 26 10.17 -1.58 -5.90
CA ASN A 26 11.26 -0.67 -6.27
C ASN A 26 10.95 0.11 -7.54
N CYS A 27 10.53 -0.56 -8.62
CA CYS A 27 10.31 0.10 -9.92
C CYS A 27 8.84 0.33 -10.28
N GLY A 28 7.88 -0.21 -9.50
CA GLY A 28 6.44 -0.01 -9.73
C GLY A 28 5.83 -0.77 -10.91
N LYS A 29 6.62 -1.56 -11.67
CA LYS A 29 6.11 -2.42 -12.74
C LYS A 29 5.37 -3.63 -12.18
N ILE A 30 4.36 -4.12 -12.91
CA ILE A 30 3.74 -5.42 -12.66
C ILE A 30 4.81 -6.52 -12.81
N LEU A 31 4.77 -7.51 -11.92
CA LEU A 31 5.78 -8.57 -11.81
C LEU A 31 5.73 -9.61 -12.94
N LEU A 32 4.72 -9.53 -13.81
CA LEU A 32 4.48 -10.44 -14.92
C LEU A 32 4.02 -9.69 -16.14
N ASP A 33 4.19 -10.34 -17.28
CA ASP A 33 3.74 -9.87 -18.59
C ASP A 33 3.14 -11.00 -19.42
N GLU A 34 2.93 -10.72 -20.71
CA GLU A 34 2.27 -11.57 -21.69
C GLU A 34 3.00 -12.89 -21.98
N SER A 35 4.23 -13.10 -21.50
CA SER A 35 4.91 -14.40 -21.60
C SER A 35 4.27 -15.46 -20.72
N ASN A 36 3.71 -15.06 -19.59
CA ASN A 36 3.04 -15.97 -18.68
C ASN A 36 1.61 -16.23 -19.19
N ALA A 37 1.27 -17.51 -19.40
CA ALA A 37 -0.02 -17.90 -19.95
C ALA A 37 -1.21 -17.41 -19.09
N ASP A 38 -1.09 -17.46 -17.77
CA ASP A 38 -2.15 -17.00 -16.86
C ASP A 38 -2.32 -15.48 -16.92
N PHE A 39 -1.22 -14.73 -16.95
CA PHE A 39 -1.25 -13.28 -17.13
C PHE A 39 -1.86 -12.89 -18.49
N LYS A 40 -1.43 -13.53 -19.57
CA LYS A 40 -1.98 -13.32 -20.92
C LYS A 40 -3.47 -13.64 -20.99
N ASN A 41 -3.91 -14.70 -20.32
CA ASN A 41 -5.33 -15.04 -20.21
C ASN A 41 -6.09 -14.01 -19.37
N ALA A 42 -5.48 -13.49 -18.30
CA ALA A 42 -6.08 -12.47 -17.45
C ALA A 42 -6.38 -11.17 -18.21
N LEU A 43 -5.50 -10.77 -19.15
CA LEU A 43 -5.72 -9.59 -20.00
C LEU A 43 -6.98 -9.67 -20.88
N ARG A 44 -7.48 -10.89 -21.15
CA ARG A 44 -8.69 -11.10 -21.96
C ARG A 44 -9.99 -10.79 -21.20
N PHE A 45 -9.94 -10.66 -19.87
CA PHE A 45 -11.13 -10.29 -19.09
C PHE A 45 -11.53 -8.85 -19.40
N ARG A 46 -12.75 -8.69 -19.94
CA ARG A 46 -13.37 -7.37 -20.18
C ARG A 46 -13.76 -6.67 -18.88
N ASP A 47 -14.19 -7.43 -17.88
CA ASP A 47 -14.52 -6.89 -16.55
C ASP A 47 -13.23 -6.51 -15.81
N PRO A 48 -13.04 -5.22 -15.45
CA PRO A 48 -11.78 -4.74 -14.86
C PRO A 48 -11.48 -5.37 -13.49
N LYS A 49 -12.52 -5.67 -12.70
CA LYS A 49 -12.36 -6.28 -11.37
C LYS A 49 -11.85 -7.71 -11.49
N ARG A 50 -12.43 -8.51 -12.39
CA ARG A 50 -11.98 -9.87 -12.71
C ARG A 50 -10.58 -9.88 -13.32
N ARG A 51 -10.28 -8.92 -14.22
CA ARG A 51 -8.94 -8.75 -14.78
C ARG A 51 -7.89 -8.53 -13.68
N PHE A 52 -8.15 -7.58 -12.78
CA PHE A 52 -7.26 -7.32 -11.65
C PHE A 52 -7.06 -8.55 -10.77
N ASP A 53 -8.14 -9.23 -10.39
CA ASP A 53 -8.03 -10.40 -9.51
C ASP A 53 -7.27 -11.56 -10.17
N ALA A 54 -7.41 -11.74 -11.49
CA ALA A 54 -6.67 -12.75 -12.24
C ALA A 54 -5.17 -12.38 -12.37
N ILE A 55 -4.86 -11.12 -12.68
CA ILE A 55 -3.47 -10.61 -12.73
C ILE A 55 -2.79 -10.75 -11.38
N TRP A 56 -3.45 -10.31 -10.30
CA TRP A 56 -2.94 -10.45 -8.94
C TRP A 56 -2.64 -11.93 -8.59
N LYS A 57 -3.54 -12.86 -8.93
CA LYS A 57 -3.31 -14.30 -8.68
C LYS A 57 -2.08 -14.84 -9.42
N ALA A 58 -1.86 -14.40 -10.65
CA ALA A 58 -0.70 -14.78 -11.43
C ALA A 58 0.59 -14.18 -10.86
N CYS A 59 0.56 -12.92 -10.41
CA CYS A 59 1.75 -12.20 -9.90
C CYS A 59 2.10 -12.59 -8.46
N LYS A 60 1.13 -12.92 -7.61
CA LYS A 60 1.33 -13.24 -6.19
C LYS A 60 2.47 -14.24 -5.90
N PRO A 61 2.67 -15.34 -6.66
CA PRO A 61 3.78 -16.26 -6.41
C PRO A 61 5.16 -15.74 -6.86
N LYS A 62 5.24 -14.64 -7.62
CA LYS A 62 6.50 -14.08 -8.12
C LYS A 62 7.21 -13.26 -7.05
N MET A 63 8.34 -13.77 -6.58
CA MET A 63 9.15 -13.17 -5.50
C MET A 63 10.41 -12.44 -6.01
N VAL A 64 10.55 -12.26 -7.32
CA VAL A 64 11.66 -11.53 -7.96
C VAL A 64 11.08 -10.74 -9.13
N CYS A 65 11.55 -9.51 -9.29
CA CYS A 65 11.23 -8.68 -10.46
C CYS A 65 12.26 -8.98 -11.56
N ASP A 66 11.87 -9.72 -12.61
CA ASP A 66 12.82 -10.23 -13.61
C ASP A 66 13.49 -9.06 -14.37
N MET A 67 14.82 -9.10 -14.56
CA MET A 67 15.58 -8.09 -15.30
C MET A 67 15.91 -8.53 -16.72
N VAL A 68 16.21 -7.52 -17.55
CA VAL A 68 16.93 -7.71 -18.81
C VAL A 68 18.22 -8.44 -18.50
N ALA A 69 18.35 -9.67 -18.99
CA ALA A 69 19.66 -10.28 -19.13
C ALA A 69 20.44 -9.41 -20.10
N LEU A 70 21.35 -8.57 -19.60
CA LEU A 70 22.49 -8.16 -20.41
C LEU A 70 23.10 -9.46 -20.91
N ALA A 71 23.16 -9.63 -22.23
CA ALA A 71 23.76 -10.80 -22.84
C ALA A 71 25.23 -10.82 -22.42
N ASP A 72 25.53 -11.52 -21.32
CA ASP A 72 26.90 -11.81 -20.91
C ASP A 72 27.36 -12.99 -21.76
N ASP A 73 28.26 -12.66 -22.66
CA ASP A 73 28.84 -13.55 -23.66
C ASP A 73 29.81 -14.51 -22.94
N GLY A 74 29.32 -15.60 -22.33
CA GLY A 74 30.24 -16.66 -21.89
C GLY A 74 29.91 -17.64 -20.76
N SER A 75 28.66 -18.01 -20.43
CA SER A 75 28.46 -19.16 -19.52
C SER A 75 27.35 -20.14 -19.96
N PRO A 76 27.65 -21.45 -20.09
CA PRO A 76 26.66 -22.46 -20.43
C PRO A 76 26.14 -23.12 -19.15
N GLU A 77 25.08 -22.58 -18.54
CA GLU A 77 24.38 -23.30 -17.46
C GLU A 77 22.91 -23.58 -17.78
N LYS A 78 22.57 -24.84 -17.52
CA LYS A 78 21.40 -25.58 -17.96
C LYS A 78 20.14 -25.14 -17.22
N SER A 79 19.22 -24.51 -17.93
CA SER A 79 17.77 -24.67 -17.72
C SER A 79 17.05 -24.34 -19.03
N GLN A 80 16.26 -25.27 -19.55
CA GLN A 80 15.64 -25.24 -20.89
C GLN A 80 14.31 -24.45 -20.93
N GLU A 81 14.19 -23.35 -20.20
CA GLU A 81 13.11 -22.39 -20.42
C GLU A 81 13.74 -21.04 -20.81
N PRO A 82 13.28 -20.40 -21.90
CA PRO A 82 13.76 -19.07 -22.23
C PRO A 82 13.42 -18.14 -21.04
N LYS A 83 14.45 -17.61 -20.38
CA LYS A 83 14.29 -16.59 -19.34
C LYS A 83 13.63 -15.39 -19.99
N HIS A 84 12.32 -15.26 -19.79
CA HIS A 84 11.56 -14.13 -20.27
C HIS A 84 11.77 -12.94 -19.35
N ASP A 85 11.93 -11.77 -19.95
CA ASP A 85 12.20 -10.52 -19.26
C ASP A 85 11.08 -9.52 -19.55
N HIS A 86 10.51 -8.95 -18.48
CA HIS A 86 9.47 -7.93 -18.52
C HIS A 86 10.02 -6.49 -18.32
N GLY A 87 11.35 -6.34 -18.32
CA GLY A 87 12.10 -5.11 -18.13
C GLY A 87 12.13 -4.63 -16.67
N GLY A 88 12.14 -5.55 -15.71
CA GLY A 88 12.17 -5.25 -14.28
C GLY A 88 13.56 -4.91 -13.73
N CYS A 89 13.71 -4.89 -12.40
CA CYS A 89 14.91 -4.37 -11.71
C CYS A 89 15.65 -5.38 -10.81
N GLY A 90 15.26 -6.66 -10.79
CA GLY A 90 16.03 -7.74 -10.14
C GLY A 90 15.85 -7.85 -8.64
N ASN A 91 15.12 -6.90 -8.03
CA ASN A 91 14.90 -6.88 -6.60
C ASN A 91 13.95 -7.99 -6.17
N ILE A 92 14.26 -8.57 -5.02
CA ILE A 92 13.41 -9.55 -4.34
C ILE A 92 12.13 -8.88 -3.83
N GLN A 93 11.02 -9.59 -3.91
CA GLN A 93 9.70 -9.12 -3.49
C GLN A 93 9.28 -9.86 -2.21
N PRO A 94 8.55 -9.17 -1.30
CA PRO A 94 8.16 -9.77 -0.03
C PRO A 94 6.95 -10.69 -0.16
N GLU A 95 6.89 -11.70 0.71
CA GLU A 95 5.60 -12.28 1.09
C GLU A 95 4.89 -11.33 2.06
N ILE A 96 3.67 -10.89 1.73
CA ILE A 96 2.95 -9.89 2.51
C ILE A 96 1.88 -10.55 3.38
N ARG A 97 1.98 -10.34 4.70
CA ARG A 97 0.91 -10.65 5.67
C ARG A 97 0.18 -9.39 6.12
N LYS A 98 -1.13 -9.55 6.37
CA LYS A 98 -2.00 -8.52 6.95
C LYS A 98 -2.48 -8.98 8.31
N GLU A 99 -2.28 -8.14 9.32
CA GLU A 99 -2.75 -8.34 10.70
C GLU A 99 -3.47 -7.06 11.14
N GLY A 100 -4.81 -7.09 11.15
CA GLY A 100 -5.62 -5.90 11.39
C GLY A 100 -5.36 -4.79 10.36
N LEU A 101 -4.86 -3.64 10.84
CA LEU A 101 -4.47 -2.46 10.04
C LEU A 101 -2.99 -2.43 9.67
N LYS A 102 -2.22 -3.49 10.00
CA LYS A 102 -0.78 -3.57 9.71
C LYS A 102 -0.51 -4.50 8.54
N LEU A 103 0.48 -4.13 7.74
CA LEU A 103 1.07 -4.96 6.69
C LEU A 103 2.53 -5.24 7.04
N THR A 104 2.94 -6.49 6.91
CA THR A 104 4.31 -6.92 7.18
C THR A 104 4.81 -7.72 5.99
N GLY A 105 5.97 -7.34 5.46
CA GLY A 105 6.67 -8.06 4.41
C GLY A 105 7.75 -8.96 4.99
N THR A 106 7.89 -10.15 4.41
CA THR A 106 9.01 -11.06 4.65
C THR A 106 9.77 -11.26 3.35
N TRP A 107 11.03 -10.85 3.32
CA TRP A 107 11.95 -11.05 2.21
C TRP A 107 12.84 -12.25 2.53
N LYS A 108 12.80 -13.26 1.66
CA LYS A 108 13.62 -14.46 1.85
C LYS A 108 15.08 -14.17 1.53
N ALA A 109 15.97 -14.69 2.36
CA ALA A 109 17.41 -14.61 2.11
C ALA A 109 17.79 -15.33 0.82
N ARG A 110 18.88 -14.89 0.17
CA ARG A 110 19.45 -15.62 -0.96
C ARG A 110 20.27 -16.78 -0.41
N LYS A 111 20.29 -17.89 -1.14
CA LYS A 111 21.05 -19.09 -0.72
C LYS A 111 22.57 -18.87 -0.68
N GLU A 112 23.04 -17.79 -1.29
CA GLU A 112 24.45 -17.41 -1.41
C GLU A 112 24.92 -16.54 -0.23
N ASP A 113 24.01 -16.09 0.63
CA ASP A 113 24.34 -15.29 1.81
C ASP A 113 25.05 -16.17 2.86
N GLU A 114 26.12 -15.65 3.50
CA GLU A 114 26.90 -16.38 4.52
C GLU A 114 26.07 -16.80 5.74
N ASP A 115 25.01 -16.05 6.06
CA ASP A 115 24.01 -16.36 7.08
C ASP A 115 22.61 -16.03 6.55
N PRO A 116 21.96 -16.98 5.85
CA PRO A 116 20.71 -16.71 5.16
C PRO A 116 19.56 -16.57 6.17
N GLN A 117 19.27 -15.34 6.57
CA GLN A 117 18.15 -15.01 7.45
C GLN A 117 17.06 -14.22 6.73
N ASP A 118 15.82 -14.71 6.82
CA ASP A 118 14.66 -13.99 6.31
C ASP A 118 14.52 -12.63 7.00
N GLU A 119 14.37 -11.59 6.19
CA GLU A 119 14.19 -10.23 6.66
C GLU A 119 12.70 -9.92 6.78
N LYS A 120 12.24 -9.59 7.99
CA LYS A 120 10.86 -9.20 8.26
C LYS A 120 10.78 -7.73 8.63
N ARG A 121 10.03 -6.94 7.85
CA ARG A 121 9.85 -5.49 8.08
C ARG A 121 8.40 -5.05 7.87
N PRO A 122 7.90 -4.06 8.64
CA PRO A 122 6.58 -3.48 8.40
C PRO A 122 6.55 -2.74 7.06
N ILE A 123 5.43 -2.85 6.33
CA ILE A 123 5.16 -2.02 5.16
C ILE A 123 4.28 -0.87 5.63
N THR A 124 4.89 0.31 5.82
CA THR A 124 4.18 1.50 6.29
C THR A 124 3.27 2.08 5.19
N PRO A 125 2.27 2.89 5.55
CA PRO A 125 1.50 3.65 4.56
C PRO A 125 2.37 4.53 3.67
N GLN A 126 3.46 5.08 4.22
CA GLN A 126 4.43 5.87 3.46
C GLN A 126 5.18 5.02 2.42
N ASN A 127 5.57 3.79 2.76
CA ASN A 127 6.18 2.88 1.79
C ASN A 127 5.21 2.54 0.67
N ALA A 128 3.97 2.16 1.01
CA ALA A 128 2.94 1.83 0.02
C ALA A 128 2.62 3.02 -0.88
N LEU A 129 2.50 4.22 -0.33
CA LEU A 129 2.29 5.46 -1.10
C LEU A 129 3.43 5.70 -2.09
N ASN A 130 4.68 5.53 -1.67
CA ASN A 130 5.84 5.68 -2.53
C ASN A 130 5.79 4.65 -3.67
N ILE A 131 5.55 3.38 -3.37
CA ILE A 131 5.44 2.31 -4.38
C ILE A 131 4.34 2.64 -5.40
N PHE A 132 3.15 3.01 -4.91
CA PHE A 132 1.99 3.29 -5.75
C PHE A 132 2.20 4.49 -6.68
N ARG A 133 2.97 5.50 -6.25
CA ARG A 133 3.34 6.64 -7.10
C ARG A 133 4.30 6.28 -8.24
N HIS A 134 5.05 5.19 -8.13
CA HIS A 134 5.95 4.71 -9.19
C HIS A 134 5.21 3.88 -10.24
N ILE A 135 3.98 3.44 -9.99
CA ILE A 135 3.19 2.68 -10.97
C ILE A 135 2.78 3.62 -12.10
N SER A 136 3.16 3.30 -13.33
CA SER A 136 2.79 4.11 -14.50
C SER A 136 1.30 4.01 -14.81
N SER A 137 0.76 5.02 -15.51
CA SER A 137 -0.63 5.01 -15.98
C SER A 137 -0.94 3.80 -16.86
N GLU A 138 0.02 3.35 -17.67
CA GLU A 138 -0.10 2.17 -18.52
C GLU A 138 -0.29 0.90 -17.68
N GLU A 139 0.52 0.72 -16.64
CA GLU A 139 0.44 -0.43 -15.73
C GLU A 139 -0.89 -0.42 -14.93
N ILE A 140 -1.33 0.76 -14.47
CA ILE A 140 -2.63 0.95 -13.80
C ILE A 140 -3.77 0.48 -14.71
N GLN A 141 -3.79 0.90 -15.98
CA GLN A 141 -4.82 0.49 -16.93
C GLN A 141 -4.71 -1.01 -17.25
N LYS A 142 -3.50 -1.53 -17.47
CA LYS A 142 -3.22 -2.93 -17.79
C LYS A 142 -3.80 -3.85 -16.73
N MET A 143 -3.58 -3.55 -15.44
CA MET A 143 -4.13 -4.35 -14.34
C MET A 143 -5.64 -4.18 -14.10
N GLY A 144 -6.33 -3.30 -14.82
CA GLY A 144 -7.78 -3.10 -14.67
C GLY A 144 -8.19 -2.06 -13.64
N LEU A 145 -7.32 -1.09 -13.35
CA LEU A 145 -7.66 0.12 -12.59
C LEU A 145 -7.89 1.31 -13.54
N ASN A 146 -8.45 2.39 -12.98
CA ASN A 146 -8.75 3.61 -13.72
C ASN A 146 -7.83 4.75 -13.27
N VAL A 147 -7.17 5.41 -14.22
CA VAL A 147 -6.16 6.45 -13.96
C VAL A 147 -6.78 7.77 -13.50
N ASP A 148 -8.02 8.05 -13.89
CA ASP A 148 -8.68 9.33 -13.60
C ASP A 148 -9.49 9.28 -12.30
N TYR A 149 -9.99 8.10 -11.93
CA TYR A 149 -10.94 7.95 -10.81
C TYR A 149 -10.48 7.00 -9.71
N ALA A 150 -9.47 6.16 -9.95
CA ALA A 150 -9.11 5.07 -9.03
C ALA A 150 -7.60 4.80 -9.00
N ARG A 151 -6.79 5.86 -8.86
CA ARG A 151 -5.34 5.72 -8.75
C ARG A 151 -4.94 5.00 -7.45
N PRO A 152 -3.98 4.05 -7.50
CA PRO A 152 -3.54 3.28 -6.34
C PRO A 152 -3.17 4.11 -5.11
N GLU A 153 -2.44 5.21 -5.31
CA GLU A 153 -1.98 6.10 -4.24
C GLU A 153 -3.11 6.75 -3.45
N TRP A 154 -4.31 6.88 -4.02
CA TRP A 154 -5.47 7.48 -3.33
C TRP A 154 -6.08 6.56 -2.27
N MET A 155 -5.71 5.28 -2.26
CA MET A 155 -6.06 4.37 -1.16
C MET A 155 -5.25 4.65 0.12
N ILE A 156 -4.24 5.53 0.03
CA ILE A 156 -3.49 6.06 1.17
C ILE A 156 -3.96 7.49 1.44
N ILE A 157 -4.49 7.72 2.63
CA ILE A 157 -5.02 9.03 3.04
C ILE A 157 -3.85 9.89 3.53
N THR A 158 -3.60 11.00 2.84
CA THR A 158 -2.67 12.06 3.26
C THR A 158 -3.41 13.31 3.75
N VAL A 159 -4.61 13.54 3.23
CA VAL A 159 -5.50 14.63 3.61
C VAL A 159 -6.85 14.02 3.96
N LEU A 160 -7.28 14.20 5.22
CA LEU A 160 -8.59 13.73 5.65
C LEU A 160 -9.65 14.81 5.32
N PRO A 161 -10.69 14.47 4.52
CA PRO A 161 -11.80 15.38 4.28
C PRO A 161 -12.60 15.57 5.57
N VAL A 162 -12.99 16.81 5.86
CA VAL A 162 -13.78 17.15 7.04
C VAL A 162 -15.21 17.43 6.59
N PRO A 163 -16.21 16.63 7.00
CA PRO A 163 -17.59 16.85 6.61
C PRO A 163 -18.14 18.19 7.16
N PRO A 164 -18.99 18.89 6.40
CA PRO A 164 -19.58 20.15 6.83
C PRO A 164 -20.61 19.94 7.96
N PRO A 165 -20.96 20.98 8.75
CA PRO A 165 -21.87 20.87 9.88
C PRO A 165 -23.22 20.16 9.63
N PRO A 166 -23.87 20.28 8.45
CA PRO A 166 -25.11 19.54 8.19
C PRO A 166 -24.96 18.01 8.23
N VAL A 167 -23.75 17.49 8.02
CA VAL A 167 -23.42 16.06 8.10
C VAL A 167 -22.97 15.65 9.52
N ARG A 168 -22.75 16.62 10.41
CA ARG A 168 -22.37 16.43 11.83
C ARG A 168 -23.17 17.37 12.75
N PRO A 169 -24.50 17.24 12.82
CA PRO A 169 -25.38 18.21 13.47
C PRO A 169 -25.21 18.21 14.99
N SER A 170 -25.08 19.39 15.61
CA SER A 170 -25.09 19.51 17.06
C SER A 170 -26.51 19.35 17.63
N ILE A 171 -26.66 18.68 18.77
CA ILE A 171 -27.92 18.59 19.51
C ILE A 171 -27.89 19.63 20.63
N ALA A 172 -28.80 20.61 20.56
CA ALA A 172 -29.09 21.50 21.68
C ALA A 172 -30.34 20.98 22.40
N VAL A 173 -30.26 20.78 23.72
CA VAL A 173 -31.45 20.55 24.54
C VAL A 173 -32.09 21.90 24.81
N ASP A 174 -33.32 22.10 24.33
CA ASP A 174 -34.02 23.38 24.41
C ASP A 174 -34.13 23.88 25.86
N GLY A 175 -33.65 25.11 26.06
CA GLY A 175 -33.75 25.83 27.34
C GLY A 175 -32.50 26.63 27.68
N GLY A 176 -32.19 27.67 26.89
CA GLY A 176 -31.37 28.87 27.20
C GLY A 176 -29.93 28.73 27.71
N ASN A 177 -29.69 27.78 28.62
CA ASN A 177 -28.45 27.42 29.30
C ASN A 177 -28.17 25.89 29.21
N GLY A 178 -28.91 25.13 28.40
CA GLY A 178 -28.77 23.68 28.26
C GLY A 178 -27.40 23.24 27.73
N MET A 179 -26.89 22.13 28.25
CA MET A 179 -25.64 21.49 27.78
C MET A 179 -25.75 21.20 26.27
N ARG A 180 -24.80 21.74 25.49
CA ARG A 180 -24.69 21.45 24.05
C ARG A 180 -23.95 20.12 23.88
N GLY A 181 -24.58 19.17 23.19
CA GLY A 181 -23.95 17.92 22.76
C GLY A 181 -23.53 18.04 21.30
N GLU A 182 -22.25 17.80 21.01
CA GLU A 182 -21.77 17.71 19.62
C GLU A 182 -22.06 16.32 19.04
N ASP A 183 -22.06 16.21 17.72
CA ASP A 183 -22.17 14.92 17.01
C ASP A 183 -20.93 14.02 17.24
N ASP A 184 -21.11 12.70 17.26
CA ASP A 184 -20.02 11.72 17.45
C ASP A 184 -18.89 11.88 16.41
N LEU A 185 -19.21 12.25 15.16
CA LEU A 185 -18.19 12.54 14.15
C LEU A 185 -17.32 13.73 14.56
N THR A 186 -17.91 14.74 15.20
CA THR A 186 -17.17 15.91 15.69
C THR A 186 -16.20 15.50 16.80
N TYR A 187 -16.64 14.66 17.75
CA TYR A 187 -15.75 14.14 18.79
C TYR A 187 -14.60 13.31 18.20
N LYS A 188 -14.90 12.42 17.25
CA LYS A 188 -13.89 11.58 16.61
C LYS A 188 -12.89 12.38 15.79
N LEU A 189 -13.33 13.39 15.05
CA LEU A 189 -12.45 14.33 14.36
C LEU A 189 -11.52 15.05 15.35
N GLY A 190 -12.03 15.40 16.54
CA GLY A 190 -11.22 15.94 17.64
C GLY A 190 -10.10 14.98 18.07
N ASP A 191 -10.39 13.69 18.23
CA ASP A 191 -9.38 12.67 18.55
C ASP A 191 -8.33 12.54 17.45
N ILE A 192 -8.74 12.54 16.18
CA ILE A 192 -7.82 12.47 15.04
C ILE A 192 -6.89 13.69 15.03
N ILE A 193 -7.42 14.89 15.26
CA ILE A 193 -6.62 16.11 15.31
C ILE A 193 -5.60 16.06 16.45
N ARG A 194 -6.01 15.61 17.64
CA ARG A 194 -5.11 15.44 18.79
C ARG A 194 -4.01 14.41 18.51
N ALA A 195 -4.37 13.23 18.01
CA ALA A 195 -3.41 12.18 17.65
C ALA A 195 -2.39 12.68 16.61
N ASN A 196 -2.87 13.39 15.58
CA ASN A 196 -2.01 13.98 14.56
C ASN A 196 -1.07 15.07 15.13
N GLY A 197 -1.55 15.86 16.09
CA GLY A 197 -0.74 16.82 16.83
C GLY A 197 0.36 16.16 17.66
N ASN A 198 0.03 15.08 18.38
CA ASN A 198 0.99 14.35 19.20
C ASN A 198 2.15 13.79 18.37
N VAL A 199 1.86 13.18 17.21
CA VAL A 199 2.91 12.70 16.29
C VAL A 199 3.87 13.82 15.91
N ARG A 200 3.32 14.99 15.55
CA ARG A 200 4.11 16.16 15.16
C ARG A 200 4.99 16.68 16.30
N THR A 201 4.46 16.70 17.53
CA THR A 201 5.22 17.10 18.71
C THR A 201 6.35 16.12 19.02
N CYS A 202 6.06 14.81 19.03
CA CYS A 202 7.06 13.78 19.30
C CYS A 202 8.25 13.84 18.33
N GLU A 203 7.99 14.08 17.05
CA GLU A 203 9.08 14.28 16.07
C GLU A 203 9.87 15.56 16.32
N ALA A 204 9.21 16.67 16.63
CA ALA A 204 9.87 17.96 16.87
C ALA A 204 10.78 17.91 18.11
N GLU A 205 10.41 17.10 19.10
CA GLU A 205 11.19 16.86 20.32
C GLU A 205 12.31 15.82 20.12
N GLY A 206 12.43 15.21 18.94
CA GLY A 206 13.44 14.20 18.66
C GLY A 206 13.22 12.88 19.40
N SER A 207 11.95 12.53 19.64
CA SER A 207 11.59 11.27 20.31
C SER A 207 12.15 10.04 19.56
N PRO A 208 12.47 8.95 20.28
CA PRO A 208 12.93 7.72 19.64
C PRO A 208 11.95 7.18 18.59
N ALA A 209 12.48 6.58 17.51
CA ALA A 209 11.69 6.13 16.37
C ALA A 209 10.56 5.15 16.73
N HIS A 210 10.76 4.27 17.72
CA HIS A 210 9.73 3.34 18.17
C HIS A 210 8.53 4.06 18.82
N VAL A 211 8.78 5.15 19.55
CA VAL A 211 7.74 5.98 20.18
C VAL A 211 6.92 6.71 19.11
N VAL A 212 7.60 7.29 18.11
CA VAL A 212 6.90 7.93 16.97
C VAL A 212 6.01 6.92 16.25
N ALA A 213 6.52 5.70 16.01
CA ALA A 213 5.76 4.63 15.38
C ALA A 213 4.53 4.18 16.20
N GLU A 214 4.55 4.28 17.52
CA GLU A 214 3.37 4.02 18.36
C GLU A 214 2.31 5.11 18.18
N PHE A 215 2.69 6.39 18.15
CA PHE A 215 1.75 7.48 17.88
C PHE A 215 1.20 7.44 16.45
N GLU A 216 2.01 7.06 15.45
CA GLU A 216 1.54 6.81 14.09
C GLU A 216 0.47 5.70 14.04
N GLN A 217 0.67 4.61 14.79
CA GLN A 217 -0.32 3.53 14.88
C GLN A 217 -1.62 4.00 15.55
N LEU A 218 -1.52 4.85 16.56
CA LEU A 218 -2.70 5.44 17.21
C LEU A 218 -3.45 6.36 16.23
N LEU A 219 -2.74 7.17 15.44
CA LEU A 219 -3.34 7.99 14.38
C LEU A 219 -4.06 7.12 13.35
N GLN A 220 -3.42 6.05 12.87
CA GLN A 220 -4.03 5.07 11.96
C GLN A 220 -5.31 4.45 12.54
N PHE A 221 -5.32 4.13 13.84
CA PHE A 221 -6.49 3.58 14.51
C PHE A 221 -7.64 4.58 14.55
N HIS A 222 -7.38 5.84 14.95
CA HIS A 222 -8.42 6.87 15.00
C HIS A 222 -8.98 7.22 13.63
N VAL A 223 -8.19 7.20 12.56
CA VAL A 223 -8.72 7.43 11.21
C VAL A 223 -9.54 6.24 10.71
N ALA A 224 -9.23 5.02 11.16
CA ALA A 224 -9.91 3.81 10.71
C ALA A 224 -11.23 3.49 11.44
N THR A 225 -11.46 4.09 12.62
CA THR A 225 -12.59 3.79 13.52
C THR A 225 -13.49 4.99 13.70
#